data_AF-A0A090V4D1-F1
#
_entry.id   AF-A0A090V4D1-F1
#
_cell.length_a   1.000
_cell.length_b   1.000
_cell.length_c   1.000
_cell.angle_alpha   90.00
_cell.angle_beta   90.00
_cell.angle_gamma   90.00
#
_symmetry.space_group_name_H-M   'P 1'
#
loop_
_entity.id
_entity.type
_entity.pdbx_description
1 polymer ?
#
loop_
_entity_poly.entity_id
_entity_poly.type
_entity_poly.pdbx_seq_one_letter_code
_entity_poly.pdbx_strand_id
1 'polypeptide(L)'
;MPSRLNYPNFSAAALLAVTTFAQAEDTFSFNTGSFVYHLLGNHGQYTEKFDNEFYSIEKRLPDHPDYSLLVGTMRNSYGDRCLSLGVRKDWAEKDNIIFKGIYGYTGEFFFDEFSKCGDEGIYHSFKNITGIGFAPYIYHAVQYNFTQHFGVESGIIFPSVFVVSLNWRF
;
A
#
# COMPACT_ATOMS: atom_id res chain seq x y z
N MET A 1 37.54 12.76 -35.50
CA MET A 1 36.06 12.79 -35.42
C MET A 1 35.58 11.58 -34.64
N PRO A 2 35.14 11.73 -33.38
CA PRO A 2 34.33 10.73 -32.70
C PRO A 2 32.87 11.23 -32.62
N SER A 3 31.94 10.37 -33.02
CA SER A 3 30.49 10.57 -32.97
C SER A 3 30.00 10.60 -31.52
N ARG A 4 29.29 11.67 -31.15
CA ARG A 4 28.53 11.74 -29.90
C ARG A 4 27.21 10.99 -30.10
N LEU A 5 27.01 9.89 -29.38
CA LEU A 5 25.68 9.32 -29.19
C LEU A 5 24.91 10.24 -28.24
N ASN A 6 23.83 10.84 -28.74
CA ASN A 6 22.82 11.52 -27.93
C ASN A 6 21.96 10.46 -27.23
N TYR A 7 22.03 10.40 -25.89
CA TYR A 7 21.04 9.70 -25.10
C TYR A 7 19.74 10.54 -25.06
N PRO A 8 18.56 9.97 -25.33
CA PRO A 8 17.32 10.71 -25.22
C PRO A 8 17.01 11.00 -23.74
N ASN A 9 16.62 12.25 -23.50
CA ASN A 9 16.27 12.83 -22.21
C ASN A 9 15.17 12.04 -21.48
N PHE A 10 15.57 11.21 -20.51
CA PHE A 10 14.64 10.61 -19.53
C PHE A 10 13.97 11.64 -18.61
N SER A 11 14.43 12.90 -18.60
CA SER A 11 13.91 13.96 -17.74
C SER A 11 12.55 14.53 -18.15
N ALA A 12 12.10 14.33 -19.39
CA ALA A 12 10.84 14.93 -19.85
C ALA A 12 9.59 14.17 -19.36
N ALA A 13 9.67 12.84 -19.24
CA ALA A 13 8.55 12.02 -18.78
C ALA A 13 8.30 12.16 -17.27
N ALA A 14 9.35 12.37 -16.48
CA ALA A 14 9.22 12.62 -15.04
C ALA A 14 8.66 14.03 -14.73
N LEU A 15 8.89 15.02 -15.60
CA LEU A 15 8.33 16.36 -15.42
C LEU A 15 6.84 16.46 -15.79
N LEU A 16 6.35 15.61 -16.70
CA LEU A 16 4.93 15.60 -17.11
C LEU A 16 3.99 14.97 -16.07
N ALA A 17 4.53 14.24 -15.09
CA ALA A 17 3.75 13.76 -13.93
C ALA A 17 3.61 14.81 -12.81
N VAL A 18 4.32 15.95 -12.92
CA VAL A 18 4.38 16.97 -11.85
C VAL A 18 3.44 18.15 -12.10
N THR A 19 2.84 18.29 -13.28
CA THR A 19 2.12 19.52 -13.68
C THR A 19 0.59 19.43 -13.63
N THR A 20 0.01 18.37 -13.08
CA THR A 20 -1.45 18.25 -12.85
C THR A 20 -1.82 18.22 -11.37
N PHE A 21 -1.03 18.84 -10.49
CA PHE A 21 -1.46 19.16 -9.13
C PHE A 21 -2.28 20.46 -9.16
N ALA A 22 -3.52 20.34 -9.64
CA ALA A 22 -4.52 21.37 -9.42
C ALA A 22 -4.75 21.49 -7.91
N GLN A 23 -4.80 22.72 -7.39
CA GLN A 23 -5.07 23.02 -5.99
C GLN A 23 -6.48 22.53 -5.58
N ALA A 24 -6.57 21.29 -5.13
CA ALA A 24 -7.63 20.87 -4.22
C ALA A 24 -7.08 20.94 -2.78
N GLU A 25 -7.93 20.84 -1.77
CA GLU A 25 -7.52 20.50 -0.39
C GLU A 25 -7.01 19.05 -0.39
N ASP A 26 -5.86 18.88 -1.02
CA ASP A 26 -5.42 17.66 -1.65
C ASP A 26 -4.77 16.78 -0.58
N THR A 27 -5.58 16.24 0.33
CA THR A 27 -5.17 15.60 1.58
C THR A 27 -4.25 14.42 1.28
N PHE A 28 -2.99 14.54 1.67
CA PHE A 28 -2.06 13.42 1.70
C PHE A 28 -2.16 12.77 3.07
N SER A 29 -2.11 11.44 3.11
CA SER A 29 -1.96 10.75 4.37
C SER A 29 -0.89 9.68 4.32
N PHE A 30 -0.35 9.38 5.48
CA PHE A 30 0.69 8.37 5.67
C PHE A 30 0.15 7.30 6.61
N ASN A 31 0.29 6.04 6.23
CA ASN A 31 0.03 4.91 7.11
C ASN A 31 1.36 4.31 7.56
N THR A 32 1.54 4.13 8.86
CA THR A 32 2.83 3.70 9.43
C THR A 32 2.62 2.80 10.64
N GLY A 33 3.67 2.06 11.02
CA GLY A 33 3.71 1.37 12.31
C GLY A 33 2.66 0.28 12.41
N SER A 34 2.40 -0.42 11.30
CA SER A 34 1.35 -1.43 11.27
C SER A 34 1.75 -2.66 12.08
N PHE A 35 0.87 -3.06 12.99
CA PHE A 35 0.91 -4.34 13.66
C PHE A 35 0.08 -5.33 12.84
N VAL A 36 0.67 -6.47 12.43
CA VAL A 36 -0.06 -7.54 11.72
C VAL A 36 -0.01 -8.85 12.51
N TYR A 37 -1.09 -9.62 12.49
CA TYR A 37 -1.13 -10.91 13.18
C TYR A 37 -2.07 -11.89 12.47
N HIS A 38 -1.56 -13.06 12.05
CA HIS A 38 -2.40 -14.09 11.46
C HIS A 38 -3.20 -14.80 12.57
N LEU A 39 -4.53 -14.67 12.52
CA LEU A 39 -5.45 -15.28 13.48
C LEU A 39 -5.61 -16.80 13.27
N LEU A 40 -5.28 -17.29 12.07
CA LEU A 40 -5.38 -18.70 11.70
C LEU A 40 -4.05 -19.20 11.14
N GLY A 41 -3.63 -20.40 11.55
CA GLY A 41 -2.60 -21.16 10.85
C GLY A 41 -1.17 -20.61 10.94
N ASN A 42 -0.79 -19.94 12.02
CA ASN A 42 0.60 -19.52 12.20
C ASN A 42 1.39 -20.40 13.19
N HIS A 43 2.53 -20.93 12.75
CA HIS A 43 3.49 -21.69 13.54
C HIS A 43 4.71 -20.85 14.00
N GLY A 44 4.59 -19.52 14.02
CA GLY A 44 5.63 -18.60 14.49
C GLY A 44 6.79 -18.39 13.52
N GLN A 45 6.62 -18.72 12.24
CA GLN A 45 7.66 -18.67 11.22
C GLN A 45 7.50 -17.46 10.27
N TYR A 46 6.43 -16.67 10.41
CA TYR A 46 6.14 -15.56 9.53
C TYR A 46 6.60 -14.21 10.09
N THR A 47 7.00 -13.32 9.18
CA THR A 47 7.16 -11.89 9.46
C THR A 47 5.82 -11.31 9.90
N GLU A 48 5.71 -10.96 11.19
CA GLU A 48 4.48 -10.51 11.82
C GLU A 48 4.74 -9.37 12.81
N LYS A 49 3.68 -8.93 13.48
CA LYS A 49 3.68 -7.85 14.45
C LYS A 49 4.17 -6.61 13.74
N PHE A 50 5.23 -5.96 14.21
CA PHE A 50 5.78 -4.77 13.57
C PHE A 50 6.85 -5.08 12.51
N ASP A 51 7.26 -6.35 12.38
CA ASP A 51 8.35 -6.74 11.47
C ASP A 51 7.94 -6.73 10.00
N ASN A 52 6.64 -6.58 9.71
CA ASN A 52 6.16 -6.36 8.35
C ASN A 52 6.62 -5.01 7.78
N GLU A 53 7.05 -4.06 8.63
CA GLU A 53 7.61 -2.77 8.21
C GLU A 53 6.75 -2.09 7.12
N PHE A 54 5.43 -2.09 7.28
CA PHE A 54 4.50 -1.45 6.35
C PHE A 54 4.52 0.07 6.50
N TYR A 55 4.64 0.73 5.34
CA TYR A 55 4.48 2.15 5.19
C TYR A 55 3.76 2.44 3.87
N SER A 56 2.81 3.37 3.88
CA SER A 56 2.17 3.82 2.64
C SER A 56 1.88 5.31 2.65
N ILE A 57 1.90 5.90 1.46
CA ILE A 57 1.33 7.22 1.19
C ILE A 57 -0.02 6.99 0.51
N GLU A 58 -1.00 7.78 0.93
CA GLU A 58 -2.35 7.77 0.39
C GLU A 58 -2.70 9.17 -0.10
N LYS A 59 -3.36 9.23 -1.26
CA LYS A 59 -3.88 10.44 -1.86
C LYS A 59 -5.37 10.31 -2.11
N ARG A 60 -6.16 11.22 -1.53
CA ARG A 60 -7.60 11.31 -1.81
C ARG A 60 -7.85 11.81 -3.23
N LEU A 61 -8.86 11.27 -3.89
CA LEU A 61 -9.24 11.68 -5.24
C LEU A 61 -10.10 12.95 -5.20
N PRO A 62 -9.80 14.00 -5.99
CA PRO A 62 -10.54 15.27 -5.94
C PRO A 62 -12.03 15.12 -6.28
N ASP A 63 -12.34 14.37 -7.35
CA ASP A 63 -13.71 14.19 -7.85
C ASP A 63 -14.46 13.03 -7.16
N HIS A 64 -13.76 12.27 -6.33
CA HIS A 64 -14.26 11.09 -5.64
C HIS A 64 -13.72 11.07 -4.20
N PRO A 65 -14.23 11.96 -3.33
CA PRO A 65 -13.65 12.19 -2.00
C PRO A 65 -13.76 10.97 -1.07
N ASP A 66 -14.64 10.02 -1.37
CA ASP A 66 -14.76 8.73 -0.71
C ASP A 66 -13.74 7.70 -1.20
N TYR A 67 -12.92 8.02 -2.20
CA TYR A 67 -11.87 7.17 -2.74
C TYR A 67 -10.48 7.75 -2.48
N SER A 68 -9.51 6.86 -2.31
CA SER A 68 -8.10 7.24 -2.21
C SER A 68 -7.19 6.20 -2.87
N LEU A 69 -6.09 6.66 -3.45
CA LEU A 69 -5.05 5.82 -4.02
C LEU A 69 -3.92 5.67 -3.01
N LEU A 70 -3.42 4.44 -2.87
CA LEU A 70 -2.36 4.08 -1.94
C LEU A 70 -1.16 3.54 -2.71
N VAL A 71 0.02 4.02 -2.34
CA VAL A 71 1.30 3.44 -2.74
C VAL A 71 2.13 3.24 -1.48
N GLY A 72 2.62 2.04 -1.27
CA GLY A 72 3.37 1.70 -0.09
C GLY A 72 4.28 0.51 -0.28
N THR A 73 4.84 0.04 0.82
CA THR A 73 5.69 -1.13 0.84
C THR A 73 5.57 -1.85 2.17
N MET A 74 5.80 -3.16 2.17
CA MET A 74 5.88 -4.03 3.35
C MET A 74 6.80 -5.20 3.07
N ARG A 75 7.18 -5.90 4.13
CA ARG A 75 7.69 -7.27 4.07
C ARG A 75 6.53 -8.25 4.09
N ASN A 76 6.50 -9.18 3.16
CA ASN A 76 5.57 -10.30 3.19
C ASN A 76 5.91 -11.26 4.36
N SER A 77 5.11 -12.31 4.54
CA SER A 77 5.31 -13.31 5.60
C SER A 77 6.66 -14.03 5.56
N TYR A 78 7.37 -13.98 4.42
CA TYR A 78 8.68 -14.61 4.21
C TYR A 78 9.84 -13.61 4.33
N GLY A 79 9.53 -12.34 4.63
CA GLY A 79 10.51 -11.29 4.87
C GLY A 79 10.93 -10.51 3.62
N ASP A 80 10.43 -10.86 2.44
CA ASP A 80 10.73 -10.16 1.19
C ASP A 80 10.00 -8.83 1.11
N ARG A 81 10.73 -7.81 0.66
CA ARG A 81 10.19 -6.46 0.45
C ARG A 81 9.31 -6.44 -0.80
N CYS A 82 8.10 -5.90 -0.67
CA CYS A 82 7.09 -5.88 -1.70
C CYS A 82 6.59 -4.45 -1.95
N LEU A 83 6.26 -4.12 -3.19
CA LEU A 83 5.50 -2.91 -3.49
C LEU A 83 4.02 -3.18 -3.21
N SER A 84 3.32 -2.22 -2.61
CA SER A 84 1.87 -2.27 -2.39
C SER A 84 1.19 -1.12 -3.11
N LEU A 85 0.17 -1.44 -3.88
CA LEU A 85 -0.71 -0.49 -4.56
C LEU A 85 -2.13 -0.76 -4.10
N GLY A 86 -2.92 0.27 -3.81
CA GLY A 86 -4.26 0.06 -3.31
C GLY A 86 -5.25 1.14 -3.71
N VAL A 87 -6.51 0.75 -3.76
CA VAL A 87 -7.64 1.67 -3.82
C VAL A 87 -8.42 1.51 -2.53
N ARG A 88 -8.51 2.59 -1.77
CA ARG A 88 -9.35 2.71 -0.59
C ARG A 88 -10.70 3.28 -0.99
N LYS A 89 -11.75 2.79 -0.32
CA LYS A 89 -13.07 3.40 -0.27
C LYS A 89 -13.52 3.60 1.18
N ASP A 90 -13.98 4.80 1.49
CA ASP A 90 -14.71 5.11 2.72
C ASP A 90 -16.18 4.72 2.52
N TRP A 91 -16.61 3.65 3.19
CA TRP A 91 -17.96 3.10 3.05
C TRP A 91 -18.97 3.84 3.91
N ALA A 92 -18.54 4.31 5.09
CA ALA A 92 -19.34 5.11 5.98
C ALA A 92 -18.43 6.00 6.84
N GLU A 93 -18.88 7.22 7.11
CA GLU A 93 -18.21 8.14 8.02
C GLU A 93 -19.26 8.73 8.98
N LYS A 94 -18.94 8.72 10.27
CA LYS A 94 -19.77 9.31 11.32
C LYS A 94 -18.89 9.82 12.45
N ASP A 95 -19.00 11.11 12.74
CA ASP A 95 -18.20 11.79 13.76
C ASP A 95 -16.70 11.54 13.53
N ASN A 96 -16.03 10.91 14.50
CA ASN A 96 -14.61 10.56 14.43
C ASN A 96 -14.36 9.16 13.87
N ILE A 97 -15.38 8.45 13.38
CA ILE A 97 -15.30 7.05 12.97
C ILE A 97 -15.49 6.93 11.46
N ILE A 98 -14.59 6.17 10.81
CA ILE A 98 -14.67 5.84 9.39
C ILE A 98 -14.62 4.32 9.25
N PHE A 99 -15.61 3.75 8.55
CA PHE A 99 -15.54 2.37 8.08
C PHE A 99 -15.05 2.39 6.62
N LYS A 100 -13.96 1.69 6.35
CA LYS A 100 -13.27 1.71 5.06
C LYS A 100 -12.86 0.33 4.58
N GLY A 101 -12.77 0.20 3.27
CA GLY A 101 -12.24 -0.97 2.60
C GLY A 101 -11.06 -0.61 1.72
N ILE A 102 -10.09 -1.51 1.57
CA ILE A 102 -8.99 -1.38 0.63
C ILE A 102 -8.92 -2.63 -0.22
N TYR A 103 -8.88 -2.43 -1.54
CA TYR A 103 -8.48 -3.45 -2.49
C TYR A 103 -7.03 -3.19 -2.89
N GLY A 104 -6.15 -4.12 -2.56
CA GLY A 104 -4.71 -3.98 -2.69
C GLY A 104 -4.11 -5.03 -3.64
N TYR A 105 -3.07 -4.61 -4.34
CA TYR A 105 -2.06 -5.46 -4.93
C TYR A 105 -0.80 -5.30 -4.09
N THR A 106 -0.23 -6.39 -3.62
CA THR A 106 1.13 -6.37 -3.06
C THR A 106 1.95 -7.41 -3.79
N GLY A 107 3.12 -7.03 -4.31
CA GLY A 107 3.85 -7.94 -5.16
C GLY A 107 5.20 -7.43 -5.62
N GLU A 108 5.74 -8.18 -6.57
CA GLU A 108 6.94 -7.84 -7.31
C GLU A 108 6.72 -6.61 -8.18
N PHE A 109 7.83 -5.94 -8.45
CA PHE A 109 7.88 -4.81 -9.37
C PHE A 109 9.23 -4.79 -10.08
N PHE A 110 9.36 -3.93 -11.08
CA PHE A 110 10.56 -3.87 -11.94
C PHE A 110 11.81 -3.31 -11.24
N PHE A 111 11.73 -2.92 -9.97
CA PHE A 111 12.90 -2.53 -9.17
C PHE A 111 13.45 -3.74 -8.43
N ASP A 112 14.78 -3.86 -8.40
CA ASP A 112 15.48 -4.98 -7.75
C ASP A 112 15.03 -5.21 -6.30
N GLU A 113 14.76 -4.13 -5.56
CA GLU A 113 14.27 -4.15 -4.18
C GLU A 113 12.98 -4.98 -3.99
N PHE A 114 12.10 -5.00 -4.99
CA PHE A 114 10.81 -5.71 -4.93
C PHE A 114 10.80 -7.02 -5.72
N SER A 115 11.87 -7.32 -6.44
CA SER A 115 11.91 -8.40 -7.45
C SER A 115 11.71 -9.81 -6.90
N LYS A 116 11.95 -10.01 -5.59
CA LYS A 116 11.85 -11.32 -4.91
C LYS A 116 10.53 -11.57 -4.19
N CYS A 117 9.65 -10.56 -4.12
CA CYS A 117 8.39 -10.65 -3.37
C CYS A 117 7.52 -11.87 -3.76
N GLY A 118 7.66 -12.36 -4.99
CA GLY A 118 6.92 -13.48 -5.55
C GLY A 118 7.66 -14.79 -5.62
N ASP A 119 8.78 -14.94 -4.93
CA ASP A 119 9.52 -16.19 -4.93
C ASP A 119 8.90 -17.24 -3.99
N GLU A 120 8.07 -16.82 -3.03
CA GLU A 120 7.48 -17.72 -2.05
C GLU A 120 5.96 -17.57 -1.85
N GLY A 121 5.35 -18.60 -1.25
CA GLY A 121 3.95 -18.62 -0.81
C GLY A 121 2.91 -18.37 -1.90
N ILE A 122 1.86 -17.64 -1.52
CA ILE A 122 0.75 -17.31 -2.42
C ILE A 122 1.23 -16.45 -3.60
N TYR A 123 2.23 -15.60 -3.37
CA TYR A 123 2.80 -14.73 -4.39
C TYR A 123 3.45 -15.56 -5.50
N HIS A 124 4.20 -16.60 -5.14
CA HIS A 124 4.77 -17.56 -6.09
C HIS A 124 3.71 -18.32 -6.88
N SER A 125 2.59 -18.66 -6.22
CA SER A 125 1.46 -19.31 -6.90
C SER A 125 0.88 -18.40 -8.00
N PHE A 126 0.70 -17.11 -7.72
CA PHE A 126 0.29 -16.12 -8.73
C PHE A 126 1.35 -15.89 -9.81
N LYS A 127 2.64 -15.92 -9.45
CA LYS A 127 3.77 -15.82 -10.39
C LYS A 127 3.72 -16.94 -11.43
N ASN A 128 3.49 -18.17 -10.99
CA ASN A 128 3.42 -19.34 -11.87
C ASN A 128 2.23 -19.30 -12.85
N ILE A 129 1.14 -18.61 -12.49
CA ILE A 129 -0.07 -18.51 -13.31
C ILE A 129 0.00 -17.32 -14.27
N THR A 130 0.46 -16.17 -13.77
CA THR A 130 0.35 -14.88 -14.46
C THR A 130 1.67 -14.36 -15.02
N GLY A 131 2.80 -14.94 -14.59
CA GLY A 131 4.16 -14.44 -14.84
C GLY A 131 4.62 -13.34 -13.89
N ILE A 132 3.75 -12.84 -13.01
CA ILE A 132 4.04 -11.76 -12.06
C ILE A 132 3.70 -12.24 -10.65
N GLY A 133 4.63 -12.12 -9.71
CA GLY A 133 4.39 -12.53 -8.33
C GLY A 133 3.65 -11.48 -7.52
N PHE A 134 2.45 -11.80 -7.04
CA PHE A 134 1.67 -10.88 -6.22
C PHE A 134 0.63 -11.59 -5.35
N ALA A 135 0.11 -10.89 -4.35
CA ALA A 135 -1.05 -11.27 -3.57
C ALA A 135 -2.11 -10.16 -3.65
N PRO A 136 -3.36 -10.48 -4.03
CA PRO A 136 -4.47 -9.55 -3.88
C PRO A 136 -4.87 -9.49 -2.41
N TYR A 137 -5.04 -8.28 -1.89
CA TYR A 137 -5.50 -8.04 -0.52
C TYR A 137 -6.85 -7.35 -0.51
N ILE A 138 -7.75 -7.87 0.34
CA ILE A 138 -9.03 -7.23 0.65
C ILE A 138 -8.99 -6.92 2.14
N TYR A 139 -8.90 -5.64 2.47
CA TYR A 139 -8.82 -5.15 3.84
C TYR A 139 -10.10 -4.39 4.19
N HIS A 140 -10.65 -4.64 5.37
CA HIS A 140 -11.74 -3.85 5.94
C HIS A 140 -11.36 -3.38 7.32
N ALA A 141 -11.55 -2.10 7.59
CA ALA A 141 -11.11 -1.47 8.82
C ALA A 141 -12.11 -0.45 9.35
N VAL A 142 -12.06 -0.28 10.67
CA VAL A 142 -12.62 0.87 11.36
C VAL A 142 -11.47 1.77 11.76
N GLN A 143 -11.54 3.05 11.38
CA GLN A 143 -10.62 4.09 11.80
C GLN A 143 -11.30 5.01 12.81
N TYR A 144 -10.61 5.32 13.90
CA TYR A 144 -10.98 6.36 14.84
C TYR A 144 -9.99 7.53 14.73
N ASN A 145 -10.49 8.71 14.42
CA ASN A 145 -9.72 9.95 14.34
C ASN A 145 -9.68 10.62 15.72
N PHE A 146 -8.49 10.69 16.33
CA PHE A 146 -8.31 11.42 17.59
C PHE A 146 -8.21 12.92 17.34
N THR A 147 -7.70 13.31 16.18
CA THR A 147 -7.62 14.71 15.71
C THR A 147 -7.87 14.76 14.19
N GLN A 148 -7.88 15.95 13.61
CA GLN A 148 -7.94 16.11 12.15
C GLN A 148 -6.70 15.55 11.42
N HIS A 149 -5.59 15.38 12.13
CA HIS A 149 -4.30 14.97 11.58
C HIS A 149 -3.86 13.56 11.99
N PHE A 150 -4.52 12.94 12.97
CA PHE A 150 -4.10 11.66 13.52
C PHE A 150 -5.29 10.76 13.82
N GLY A 151 -5.19 9.52 13.33
CA GLY A 151 -6.14 8.45 13.62
C GLY A 151 -5.46 7.10 13.75
N VAL A 152 -6.18 6.17 14.36
CA VAL A 152 -5.78 4.76 14.44
C VAL A 152 -6.83 3.95 13.69
N GLU A 153 -6.36 3.07 12.82
CA GLU A 153 -7.20 2.09 12.14
C GLU A 153 -6.94 0.69 12.67
N SER A 154 -8.00 -0.11 12.73
CA SER A 154 -7.92 -1.53 13.02
C SER A 154 -8.88 -2.30 12.13
N GLY A 155 -8.42 -3.43 11.61
CA GLY A 155 -9.17 -4.19 10.63
C GLY A 155 -8.67 -5.61 10.40
N ILE A 156 -9.28 -6.25 9.39
CA ILE A 156 -8.95 -7.60 8.95
C ILE A 156 -8.64 -7.56 7.46
N ILE A 157 -7.45 -8.05 7.09
CA ILE A 157 -7.17 -8.49 5.73
C ILE A 157 -7.73 -9.90 5.60
N PHE A 158 -8.65 -10.07 4.65
CA PHE A 158 -9.32 -11.33 4.41
C PHE A 158 -8.31 -12.45 4.04
N PRO A 159 -8.43 -13.67 4.61
CA PRO A 159 -9.50 -14.12 5.50
C PRO A 159 -9.23 -13.91 7.00
N SER A 160 -7.99 -13.67 7.43
CA SER A 160 -7.64 -13.85 8.85
C SER A 160 -6.45 -13.06 9.38
N VAL A 161 -5.97 -12.04 8.69
CA VAL A 161 -4.84 -11.23 9.18
C VAL A 161 -5.39 -9.98 9.86
N PHE A 162 -5.22 -9.91 11.17
CA PHE A 162 -5.55 -8.73 11.95
C PHE A 162 -4.50 -7.64 11.77
N VAL A 163 -4.96 -6.40 11.60
CA VAL A 163 -4.10 -5.23 11.39
C VAL A 163 -4.50 -4.10 12.32
N VAL A 164 -3.51 -3.40 12.86
CA VAL A 164 -3.66 -2.07 13.45
C VAL A 164 -2.62 -1.16 12.80
N SER A 165 -3.00 0.06 12.41
CA SER A 165 -2.08 1.02 11.79
C SER A 165 -2.35 2.44 12.25
N LEU A 166 -1.33 3.29 12.19
CA LEU A 166 -1.44 4.71 12.47
C LEU A 166 -1.62 5.47 11.16
N ASN A 167 -2.58 6.39 11.11
CA ASN A 167 -2.86 7.25 9.96
C ASN A 167 -2.58 8.72 10.30
N TRP A 168 -1.72 9.36 9.52
CA TRP A 168 -1.30 10.76 9.65
C TRP A 168 -1.78 11.56 8.45
N ARG A 169 -2.45 12.70 8.63
CA ARG A 169 -3.06 13.50 7.54
C ARG A 169 -2.50 14.92 7.49
N PHE A 170 -2.20 15.41 6.29
CA PHE A 170 -1.61 16.72 6.01
C PHE A 170 -2.41 17.50 4.97
#